data_AF-A0A6P1R2Y9-F1
#
_entry.id   AF-A0A6P1R2Y9-F1
#
_cell.length_a   1.000
_cell.length_b   1.000
_cell.length_c   1.000
_cell.angle_alpha   90.00
_cell.angle_beta   90.00
_cell.angle_gamma   90.00
#
_symmetry.space_group_name_H-M   'P 1'
#
loop_
_entity.id
_entity.type
_entity.pdbx_description
1 polymer ?
#
loop_
_entity_poly.entity_id
_entity_poly.type
_entity_poly.pdbx_seq_one_letter_code
_entity_poly.pdbx_strand_id
1 'polypeptide(L)' 'MSSVHRLPTFEQRHSIEEFIQIRRDMLRYARSFPPGAERNQRRQIALSLRALFKNKEWLNAHTWEGAKRLTDRPSPSPVK' A
#
# COMPACT_ATOMS: atom_id res chain seq x y z
N MET A 1 -19.85 1.04 -31.55
CA MET A 1 -18.67 0.60 -30.78
C MET A 1 -18.39 1.66 -29.73
N SER A 2 -18.82 1.44 -28.50
CA SER A 2 -18.76 2.44 -27.43
C SER A 2 -17.30 2.58 -26.97
N SER A 3 -16.69 3.73 -27.28
CA SER A 3 -15.36 4.08 -26.78
C SER A 3 -15.47 4.24 -25.26
N VAL A 4 -14.93 3.26 -24.52
CA VAL A 4 -14.83 3.34 -23.06
C VAL A 4 -13.73 4.36 -22.77
N HIS A 5 -14.11 5.63 -22.64
CA HIS A 5 -13.23 6.65 -22.08
C HIS A 5 -12.93 6.24 -20.64
N ARG A 6 -11.82 5.53 -20.46
CA ARG A 6 -11.28 5.20 -19.15
C ARG A 6 -10.92 6.54 -18.50
N LEU A 7 -11.83 7.06 -17.66
CA LEU A 7 -11.57 8.24 -16.85
C LEU A 7 -10.20 8.05 -16.19
N PRO A 8 -9.32 9.06 -16.18
CA PRO A 8 -8.04 8.94 -15.51
C PRO A 8 -8.34 8.57 -14.05
N THR A 9 -8.07 7.31 -13.72
CA THR A 9 -8.18 6.84 -12.35
C THR A 9 -7.08 7.59 -11.63
N PHE A 10 -7.45 8.59 -10.85
CA PHE A 10 -6.52 9.26 -9.96
C PHE A 10 -6.16 8.21 -8.91
N GLU A 11 -5.18 7.36 -9.26
CA GLU A 11 -4.60 6.37 -8.37
C GLU A 11 -3.98 7.17 -7.23
N GLN A 12 -4.74 7.34 -6.16
CA GLN A 12 -4.29 8.01 -4.95
C GLN A 12 -3.20 7.13 -4.35
N ARG A 13 -1.97 7.33 -4.82
CA ARG A 13 -0.79 6.70 -4.24
C ARG A 13 -0.59 7.31 -2.87
N HIS A 14 -0.32 6.45 -1.90
CA HIS A 14 0.01 6.86 -0.54
C HIS A 14 1.51 6.76 -0.36
N SER A 15 2.05 7.61 0.51
CA SER A 15 3.43 7.46 0.98
C SER A 15 3.57 6.23 1.85
N ILE A 16 4.78 5.70 1.95
CA ILE A 16 5.10 4.60 2.87
C ILE A 16 4.82 5.04 4.32
N GLU A 17 5.10 6.30 4.66
CA GLU A 17 4.85 6.83 6.01
C GLU A 17 3.36 6.87 6.35
N GLU A 18 2.49 7.28 5.42
CA GLU A 18 1.04 7.25 5.62
C GLU A 18 0.55 5.82 5.92
N PHE A 19 1.04 4.84 5.18
CA PHE A 19 0.73 3.43 5.41
C PHE A 19 1.22 2.93 6.78
N ILE A 20 2.42 3.34 7.21
CA ILE A 20 2.93 3.05 8.56
C ILE A 20 2.03 3.69 9.62
N GLN A 21 1.58 4.93 9.39
CA GLN A 21 0.73 5.67 10.31
C GLN A 21 -0.65 5.00 10.46
N ILE A 22 -1.29 4.62 9.35
CA ILE A 22 -2.56 3.85 9.35
C ILE A 22 -2.42 2.57 10.19
N ARG A 23 -1.31 1.84 10.01
CA ARG A 23 -1.06 0.63 10.82
C ARG A 23 -0.91 0.95 12.31
N ARG A 24 -0.19 2.02 12.67
CA ARG A 24 -0.03 2.46 14.07
C ARG A 24 -1.38 2.82 14.68
N ASP A 25 -2.20 3.56 13.96
CA ASP A 25 -3.51 3.99 14.43
C ASP A 25 -4.48 2.82 14.58
N MET A 26 -4.48 1.87 13.64
CA MET A 26 -5.24 0.62 13.77
C MET A 26 -4.85 -0.17 15.03
N LEU A 27 -3.55 -0.24 15.35
CA LEU A 27 -3.07 -0.90 16.57
C LEU A 27 -3.46 -0.13 17.83
N ARG A 28 -3.41 1.21 17.80
CA ARG A 28 -3.84 2.05 18.92
C ARG A 28 -5.34 1.88 19.17
N TYR A 29 -6.13 1.92 18.10
CA TYR A 29 -7.57 1.69 18.17
C TYR A 29 -7.90 0.27 18.65
N ALA A 30 -7.19 -0.77 18.18
CA ALA A 30 -7.38 -2.12 18.70
C ALA A 30 -7.12 -2.24 20.23
N ARG A 31 -6.29 -1.37 20.81
CA ARG A 31 -6.03 -1.38 22.27
C ARG A 31 -7.13 -0.72 23.09
N SER A 32 -8.04 0.06 22.49
CA SER A 32 -9.19 0.61 23.21
C SER A 32 -10.30 -0.42 23.45
N PHE A 33 -10.24 -1.57 22.77
CA PHE A 33 -11.19 -2.67 22.95
C PHE A 33 -10.70 -3.65 24.02
N PRO A 34 -11.61 -4.26 24.79
CA PRO A 34 -11.28 -5.40 25.63
C PRO A 34 -10.75 -6.57 24.77
N PRO A 35 -10.04 -7.54 25.37
CA PRO A 35 -9.73 -8.80 24.70
C PRO A 35 -10.99 -9.45 24.12
N GLY A 36 -11.00 -9.72 22.80
CA GLY A 36 -12.17 -10.24 22.11
C GLY A 36 -12.00 -10.24 20.59
N ALA A 37 -13.07 -10.65 19.89
CA ALA A 37 -13.07 -10.81 18.43
C ALA A 37 -12.74 -9.50 17.69
N GLU A 38 -13.32 -8.37 18.12
CA GLU A 38 -13.09 -7.06 17.50
C GLU A 38 -11.63 -6.60 17.59
N ARG A 39 -11.03 -6.75 18.79
CA ARG A 39 -9.61 -6.47 19.01
C ARG A 39 -8.73 -7.37 18.14
N ASN A 40 -9.09 -8.65 18.02
CA ASN A 40 -8.34 -9.59 17.20
C ASN A 40 -8.44 -9.23 15.71
N GLN A 41 -9.64 -8.93 15.20
CA GLN A 41 -9.84 -8.54 13.80
C GLN A 41 -8.99 -7.31 13.43
N ARG A 42 -8.97 -6.29 14.29
CA ARG A 42 -8.14 -5.10 14.05
C ARG A 42 -6.65 -5.39 14.07
N ARG A 43 -6.21 -6.26 14.99
CA ARG A 43 -4.82 -6.75 15.01
C ARG A 43 -4.48 -7.52 13.74
N GLN A 44 -5.37 -8.37 13.25
CA GLN A 44 -5.18 -9.11 11.99
C GLN A 44 -5.05 -8.15 10.81
N ILE A 45 -5.91 -7.13 10.70
CA ILE A 45 -5.78 -6.09 9.67
C ILE A 45 -4.41 -5.41 9.75
N ALA A 46 -3.95 -5.03 10.95
CA ALA A 46 -2.63 -4.42 11.13
C ALA A 46 -1.45 -5.37 10.81
N LEU A 47 -1.64 -6.69 10.95
CA LEU A 47 -0.67 -7.71 10.55
C LEU A 47 -0.64 -7.88 9.03
N SER A 48 -1.81 -7.90 8.37
CA SER A 48 -1.92 -7.95 6.92
C SER A 48 -1.28 -6.72 6.26
N LEU A 49 -1.51 -5.53 6.81
CA LEU A 49 -0.81 -4.30 6.38
C LEU A 49 0.70 -4.45 6.49
N ARG A 50 1.21 -4.98 7.62
CA ARG A 50 2.65 -5.24 7.77
C ARG A 50 3.18 -6.23 6.74
N ALA A 51 2.41 -7.26 6.40
CA ALA A 51 2.81 -8.24 5.39
C ALA A 51 2.86 -7.60 3.99
N LEU A 52 1.88 -6.78 3.64
CA LEU A 52 1.87 -6.00 2.39
C LEU A 52 3.09 -5.09 2.29
N PHE A 53 3.47 -4.41 3.36
CA PHE A 53 4.67 -3.55 3.35
C PHE A 53 5.99 -4.32 3.24
N LYS A 54 6.00 -5.64 3.46
CA LYS A 54 7.19 -6.46 3.17
C LYS A 54 7.27 -6.87 1.70
N ASN A 55 6.17 -6.81 0.96
CA ASN A 55 6.14 -7.08 -0.46
C ASN A 55 6.64 -5.83 -1.21
N LYS A 56 7.92 -5.88 -1.62
CA LYS A 56 8.59 -4.78 -2.33
C LYS A 56 7.94 -4.47 -3.69
N GLU A 57 7.44 -5.48 -4.39
CA GLU A 57 6.78 -5.29 -5.68
C GLU A 57 5.46 -4.53 -5.50
N TRP A 58 4.68 -4.92 -4.50
CA TRP A 58 3.45 -4.23 -4.15
C TRP A 58 3.71 -2.79 -3.72
N LEU A 59 4.69 -2.55 -2.84
CA LEU A 59 5.08 -1.19 -2.43
C LEU A 59 5.53 -0.36 -3.64
N ASN A 60 6.32 -0.93 -4.53
CA ASN A 60 6.81 -0.22 -5.70
C ASN A 60 5.69 0.26 -6.63
N ALA A 61 4.65 -0.56 -6.80
CA ALA A 61 3.50 -0.24 -7.64
C ALA A 61 2.52 0.77 -7.00
N HIS A 62 2.37 0.76 -5.67
CA HIS A 62 1.29 1.46 -4.98
C HIS A 62 1.74 2.63 -4.08
N THR A 63 3.04 2.93 -4.03
CA THR A 63 3.58 4.07 -3.26
C THR A 63 4.34 5.07 -4.13
N TRP A 64 4.38 6.33 -3.70
CA TRP A 64 5.14 7.38 -4.39
C TRP A 64 6.64 7.09 -4.41
N GLU A 65 7.18 6.61 -3.30
CA GLU A 65 8.58 6.23 -3.14
C GLU A 65 8.95 5.03 -4.01
N GLY A 66 8.00 4.11 -4.15
CA GLY A 66 8.05 2.98 -5.05
C GLY A 66 8.13 3.37 -6.53
N ALA A 67 7.22 4.24 -6.95
CA ALA A 67 7.15 4.72 -8.33
C ALA A 67 8.44 5.44 -8.76
N LYS A 68 9.02 6.27 -7.88
CA LYS A 68 10.31 6.94 -8.13
C LYS A 68 11.44 5.94 -8.42
N ARG A 69 11.52 4.84 -7.67
CA ARG A 69 12.53 3.79 -7.90
C ARG A 69 12.37 3.08 -9.24
N LEU A 70 11.14 2.98 -9.75
CA LEU A 70 10.88 2.40 -11.07
C LEU A 70 11.26 3.35 -12.20
N THR A 71 11.06 4.67 -12.02
CA THR A 71 11.47 5.68 -13.02
C THR A 71 12.97 5.88 -13.07
N ASP A 72 13.67 5.72 -11.95
CA ASP A 72 15.13 5.88 -11.85
C ASP A 72 15.91 4.66 -12.36
N ARG A 73 15.22 3.54 -12.63
CA ARG A 73 15.86 2.35 -13.19
C ARG A 73 16.16 2.60 -14.67
N PRO A 74 17.42 2.51 -15.13
CA PRO A 74 17.71 2.65 -16.54
C PRO A 74 16.92 1.60 -17.31
N SER A 75 16.19 2.04 -18.34
CA SER A 75 15.48 1.16 -19.26
C SER A 75 16.43 0.05 -19.72
N PRO A 76 16.00 -1.23 -19.75
CA PRO A 76 16.82 -2.27 -20.34
C PRO A 76 17.11 -1.87 -21.77
N SER A 77 18.39 -1.64 -22.07
CA SER A 77 18.85 -1.27 -23.41
C SER A 77 18.26 -2.24 -24.43
N PRO A 78 17.74 -1.75 -25.57
CA PRO A 78 17.23 -2.63 -26.60
C PRO A 78 18.37 -3.56 -27.02
N VAL A 79 18.13 -4.86 -26.85
CA VAL A 79 19.02 -5.91 -27.35
C VAL A 79 19.02 -5.77 -28.88
N LYS A 80 20.20 -5.53 -29.44
CA LYS A 80 20.42 -5.42 -30.89
C LYS A 80 20.06 -6.70 -31.61
#